data_AF-A0A2X2UHL0-F1
#
_entry.id   AF-A0A2X2UHL0-F1
#
_cell.length_a   1.000
_cell.length_b   1.000
_cell.length_c   1.000
_cell.angle_alpha   90.00
_cell.angle_beta   90.00
_cell.angle_gamma   90.00
#
_symmetry.space_group_name_H-M   'P 1'
#
loop_
_entity.id
_entity.type
_entity.pdbx_description
1 polymer ?
#
loop_
_entity_poly.entity_id
_entity_poly.type
_entity_poly.pdbx_seq_one_letter_code
_entity_poly.pdbx_strand_id
1 'polypeptide(L)'
;MNYDETVNKVMILLKEKEICSSSRKSHRDCYESLRLFIKQRNEEYSDCIREGWISEIKTELPRQRCAIWIQYVYQLEEMDSTGTVSDRRLYLNQSNYDKLPLLWRKDLDIYLDDCSKRYTTRTLELTRIYCSSGLFFLDDIGVHAITEVTYDSIIKLTKTKMYCSDDTRAVILNNTARMIRFYGEKGLCPMSYVLVFDCQIFPHIGLLSDFSDESLTVLRNITSVAMSVDSFYNSIVPFIELLETHGYVGTTLKLAKHALTALYLFLDMNQLGFH
;
A
#
# COMPACT_ATOMS: atom_id res chain seq x y z
N MET A 1 11.10 -20.38 -6.49
CA MET A 1 11.28 -19.79 -7.83
C MET A 1 12.22 -20.65 -8.65
N ASN A 2 11.82 -21.09 -9.85
CA ASN A 2 12.75 -21.65 -10.82
C ASN A 2 13.53 -20.49 -11.48
N TYR A 3 14.71 -20.17 -10.96
CA TYR A 3 15.44 -18.94 -11.28
C TYR A 3 15.70 -18.78 -12.79
N ASP A 4 16.29 -19.80 -13.42
CA ASP A 4 16.69 -19.73 -14.82
C ASP A 4 15.46 -19.65 -15.76
N GLU A 5 14.39 -20.37 -15.44
CA GLU A 5 13.12 -20.30 -16.19
C GLU A 5 12.47 -18.91 -16.06
N THR A 6 12.47 -18.34 -14.86
CA THR A 6 11.88 -17.02 -14.58
C THR A 6 12.64 -15.92 -15.28
N VAL A 7 13.99 -15.96 -15.25
CA VAL A 7 14.84 -15.04 -16.01
C VAL A 7 14.52 -15.11 -17.50
N ASN A 8 14.38 -16.32 -18.06
CA ASN A 8 14.02 -16.48 -19.47
C ASN A 8 12.65 -15.85 -19.80
N LYS A 9 11.64 -16.07 -18.95
CA LYS A 9 10.31 -15.45 -19.12
C LYS A 9 10.38 -13.92 -19.10
N VAL A 10 11.09 -13.32 -18.14
CA VAL A 10 11.28 -11.86 -18.11
C VAL A 10 12.00 -11.37 -19.36
N MET A 11 13.07 -12.04 -19.79
CA MET A 11 13.82 -11.64 -20.98
C MET A 11 12.99 -11.70 -22.27
N ILE A 12 12.06 -12.65 -22.37
CA ILE A 12 11.08 -12.74 -23.47
C ILE A 12 10.10 -11.56 -23.38
N LEU A 13 9.48 -11.33 -22.21
CA LEU A 13 8.54 -10.22 -22.01
C LEU A 13 9.16 -8.87 -22.35
N LEU A 14 10.40 -8.61 -21.92
CA LEU A 14 11.13 -7.38 -22.24
C LEU A 14 11.32 -7.20 -23.75
N LYS A 15 11.47 -8.29 -24.51
CA LYS A 15 11.60 -8.25 -25.96
C LYS A 15 10.24 -7.96 -26.62
N GLU A 16 9.18 -8.60 -26.14
CA GLU A 16 7.80 -8.40 -26.62
C GLU A 16 7.30 -6.98 -26.39
N LYS A 17 7.65 -6.39 -25.23
CA LYS A 17 7.33 -5.01 -24.86
C LYS A 17 8.30 -3.97 -25.43
N GLU A 18 9.14 -4.36 -26.39
CA GLU A 18 10.07 -3.51 -27.13
C GLU A 18 11.04 -2.70 -26.24
N ILE A 19 11.42 -3.24 -25.07
CA ILE A 19 12.40 -2.60 -24.20
C ILE A 19 13.76 -2.54 -24.92
N CYS A 20 14.40 -1.37 -24.84
CA CYS A 20 15.61 -1.09 -25.61
C CYS A 20 16.75 -2.08 -25.32
N SER A 21 17.61 -2.30 -26.31
CA SER A 21 18.68 -3.30 -26.24
C SER A 21 19.67 -3.07 -25.09
N SER A 22 19.97 -1.79 -24.78
CA SER A 22 20.83 -1.41 -23.66
C SER A 22 20.21 -1.76 -22.30
N SER A 23 18.92 -1.48 -22.12
CA SER A 23 18.20 -1.88 -20.91
C SER A 23 18.14 -3.40 -20.79
N ARG A 24 17.80 -4.13 -21.85
CA ARG A 24 17.82 -5.61 -21.86
C ARG A 24 19.20 -6.20 -21.59
N LYS A 25 20.28 -5.52 -21.97
CA LYS A 25 21.64 -5.91 -21.59
C LYS A 25 21.85 -5.71 -20.08
N SER A 26 21.45 -4.56 -19.53
CA SER A 26 21.57 -4.31 -18.10
C SER A 26 20.74 -5.27 -17.24
N HIS A 27 19.59 -5.75 -17.71
CA HIS A 27 18.82 -6.80 -17.03
C HIS A 27 19.63 -8.10 -16.98
N ARG A 28 20.21 -8.53 -18.11
CA ARG A 28 21.07 -9.73 -18.16
C ARG A 28 22.26 -9.62 -17.21
N ASP A 29 22.95 -8.48 -17.22
CA ASP A 29 24.10 -8.26 -16.32
C ASP A 29 23.68 -8.34 -14.84
N CYS A 30 22.51 -7.78 -14.50
CA CYS A 30 21.93 -7.86 -13.16
C CYS A 30 21.61 -9.31 -12.77
N TYR A 31 20.92 -10.05 -13.65
CA TYR A 31 20.50 -11.42 -13.38
C TYR A 31 21.66 -12.40 -13.34
N GLU A 32 22.72 -12.19 -14.12
CA GLU A 32 23.93 -13.01 -14.03
C GLU A 32 24.69 -12.72 -12.73
N SER A 33 24.77 -11.45 -12.31
CA SER A 33 25.36 -11.09 -11.01
C SER A 33 24.65 -11.78 -9.85
N LEU A 34 23.32 -11.72 -9.80
CA LEU A 34 22.53 -12.40 -8.78
C LEU A 34 22.68 -13.93 -8.87
N ARG A 35 22.74 -14.50 -10.09
CA ARG A 35 22.96 -15.94 -10.30
C ARG A 35 24.30 -16.41 -9.74
N LEU A 36 25.36 -15.64 -9.94
CA LEU A 36 26.69 -15.95 -9.39
C LEU A 36 26.67 -15.92 -7.86
N PHE A 37 26.01 -14.92 -7.26
CA PHE A 37 25.86 -14.83 -5.81
C PHE A 37 25.10 -16.04 -5.23
N ILE A 38 24.00 -16.46 -5.88
CA ILE A 38 23.25 -17.67 -5.50
C ILE A 38 24.16 -18.92 -5.55
N LYS A 39 24.89 -19.11 -6.66
CA LYS A 39 25.77 -20.27 -6.86
C LYS A 39 26.91 -20.34 -5.86
N GLN A 40 27.51 -19.20 -5.50
CA GLN A 40 28.59 -19.14 -4.51
C GLN A 40 28.16 -19.63 -3.13
N ARG A 41 26.88 -19.46 -2.78
CA ARG A 41 26.32 -19.90 -1.50
C ARG A 41 25.76 -21.32 -1.53
N ASN A 42 25.66 -21.93 -2.71
CA ASN A 42 25.04 -23.23 -2.92
C ASN A 42 23.62 -23.31 -2.31
N GLU A 43 22.88 -22.22 -2.45
CA GLU A 43 21.51 -22.07 -1.96
C GLU A 43 20.54 -21.83 -3.14
N GLU A 44 19.25 -21.97 -2.89
CA GLU A 44 18.20 -21.57 -3.84
C GLU A 44 17.83 -20.10 -3.67
N TYR A 45 17.18 -19.51 -4.68
CA TYR A 45 16.69 -18.14 -4.56
C TYR A 45 15.67 -18.00 -3.43
N SER A 46 15.88 -17.02 -2.57
CA SER A 46 14.99 -16.65 -1.46
C SER A 46 15.09 -15.15 -1.16
N ASP A 47 14.15 -14.64 -0.36
CA ASP A 47 14.20 -13.26 0.16
C ASP A 47 15.52 -12.97 0.88
N CYS A 48 16.02 -13.92 1.69
CA CYS A 48 17.29 -13.79 2.40
C CYS A 48 18.48 -13.66 1.43
N ILE A 49 18.48 -14.46 0.36
CA ILE A 49 19.52 -14.39 -0.68
C ILE A 49 19.44 -13.06 -1.43
N ARG A 50 18.24 -12.58 -1.79
CA ARG A 50 18.04 -11.27 -2.39
C ARG A 50 18.60 -10.16 -1.52
N GLU A 51 18.24 -10.10 -0.23
CA GLU A 51 18.70 -9.04 0.67
C GLU A 51 20.21 -9.09 0.89
N GLY A 52 20.80 -10.29 0.96
CA GLY A 52 22.24 -10.48 0.99
C GLY A 52 22.93 -9.91 -0.24
N TRP A 53 22.43 -10.24 -1.43
CA TRP A 53 22.94 -9.71 -2.70
C TRP A 53 22.77 -8.19 -2.81
N ILE A 54 21.60 -7.65 -2.43
CA ILE A 54 21.34 -6.20 -2.40
C ILE A 54 22.37 -5.48 -1.51
N SER A 55 22.74 -6.09 -0.38
CA SER A 55 23.72 -5.51 0.53
C SER A 55 25.12 -5.47 -0.10
N GLU A 56 25.53 -6.52 -0.81
CA GLU A 56 26.80 -6.61 -1.53
C GLU A 56 26.89 -5.60 -2.68
N ILE A 57 25.88 -5.55 -3.57
CA ILE A 57 25.93 -4.62 -4.71
C ILE A 57 25.91 -3.15 -4.27
N LYS A 58 25.33 -2.83 -3.11
CA LYS A 58 25.33 -1.47 -2.55
C LYS A 58 26.74 -1.01 -2.15
N THR A 59 27.63 -1.93 -1.82
CA THR A 59 29.03 -1.61 -1.51
C THR A 59 29.91 -1.54 -2.76
N GLU A 60 29.56 -2.25 -3.82
CA GLU A 60 30.40 -2.40 -5.02
C GLU A 60 29.99 -1.47 -6.18
N LEU A 61 28.70 -1.18 -6.32
CA LEU A 61 28.16 -0.49 -7.49
C LEU A 61 27.70 0.94 -7.14
N PRO A 62 27.70 1.86 -8.14
CA PRO A 62 27.13 3.18 -7.96
C PRO A 62 25.65 3.13 -7.55
N ARG A 63 25.25 4.01 -6.63
CA ARG A 63 23.88 4.07 -6.07
C ARG A 63 22.77 4.05 -7.13
N GLN A 64 22.97 4.75 -8.25
CA GLN A 64 22.00 4.80 -9.36
C GLN A 64 21.82 3.42 -10.02
N ARG A 65 22.91 2.68 -10.23
CA ARG A 65 22.85 1.32 -10.78
C ARG A 65 22.17 0.37 -9.81
N CYS A 66 22.48 0.45 -8.52
CA CYS A 66 21.82 -0.35 -7.50
C CYS A 66 20.32 -0.12 -7.47
N ALA A 67 19.88 1.15 -7.51
CA ALA A 67 18.46 1.48 -7.50
C ALA A 67 17.71 0.82 -8.66
N ILE A 68 18.30 0.77 -9.86
CA ILE A 68 17.73 0.13 -11.05
C ILE A 68 17.76 -1.40 -10.92
N TRP A 69 18.90 -1.97 -10.52
CA TRP A 69 19.09 -3.42 -10.42
C TRP A 69 18.17 -4.06 -9.37
N ILE A 70 17.93 -3.36 -8.26
CA ILE A 70 16.93 -3.76 -7.26
C ILE A 70 15.54 -3.89 -7.91
N GLN A 71 15.16 -2.97 -8.80
CA GLN A 71 13.88 -3.08 -9.51
C GLN A 71 13.84 -4.29 -10.44
N TYR A 72 14.93 -4.60 -11.13
CA TYR A 72 15.00 -5.77 -12.02
C TYR A 72 14.82 -7.08 -11.25
N VAL A 73 15.35 -7.18 -10.04
CA VAL A 73 15.14 -8.37 -9.20
C VAL A 73 13.68 -8.46 -8.76
N TYR A 74 13.06 -7.35 -8.38
CA TYR A 74 11.62 -7.35 -8.08
C TYR A 74 10.74 -7.74 -9.29
N GLN A 75 11.17 -7.46 -10.53
CA GLN A 75 10.49 -7.96 -11.72
C GLN A 75 10.55 -9.49 -11.83
N LEU A 76 11.65 -10.14 -11.41
CA LEU A 76 11.72 -11.60 -11.37
C LEU A 76 10.69 -12.18 -10.42
N GLU A 77 10.55 -11.58 -9.23
CA GLU A 77 9.59 -12.03 -8.23
C GLU A 77 8.14 -11.81 -8.67
N GLU A 78 7.88 -10.68 -9.30
CA GLU A 78 6.57 -10.39 -9.88
C GLU A 78 6.24 -11.39 -11.01
N MET A 79 7.22 -11.72 -11.86
CA MET A 79 7.08 -12.75 -12.90
C MET A 79 6.85 -14.15 -12.33
N ASP A 80 7.61 -14.57 -11.31
CA ASP A 80 7.44 -15.89 -10.67
C ASP A 80 6.05 -16.02 -10.02
N SER A 81 5.56 -14.94 -9.41
CA SER A 81 4.30 -14.94 -8.67
C SER A 81 3.05 -14.73 -9.54
N THR A 82 3.12 -13.90 -10.59
CA THR A 82 1.95 -13.51 -11.39
C THR A 82 1.99 -14.01 -12.84
N GLY A 83 3.15 -14.49 -13.30
CA GLY A 83 3.37 -14.85 -14.71
C GLY A 83 3.58 -13.64 -15.64
N THR A 84 3.65 -12.42 -15.11
CA THR A 84 3.92 -11.20 -15.88
C THR A 84 4.63 -10.14 -15.02
N VAL A 85 4.91 -8.98 -15.60
CA VAL A 85 5.46 -7.80 -14.89
C VAL A 85 4.60 -6.59 -15.23
N SER A 86 4.10 -5.89 -14.21
CA SER A 86 3.33 -4.65 -14.38
C SER A 86 4.11 -3.56 -15.10
N ASP A 87 3.40 -2.76 -15.89
CA ASP A 87 3.99 -1.62 -16.62
C ASP A 87 4.64 -0.59 -15.66
N ARG A 88 4.21 -0.56 -14.39
CA ARG A 88 4.87 0.16 -13.29
C ARG A 88 6.36 -0.19 -13.19
N ARG A 89 6.71 -1.47 -13.21
CA ARG A 89 8.11 -1.92 -13.09
C ARG A 89 8.80 -2.11 -14.42
N LEU A 90 8.06 -2.25 -15.51
CA LEU A 90 8.64 -2.45 -16.82
C LEU A 90 9.33 -1.18 -17.36
N TYR A 91 8.62 -0.03 -17.30
CA TYR A 91 9.09 1.23 -17.87
C TYR A 91 9.82 2.11 -16.84
N LEU A 92 10.98 1.68 -16.35
CA LEU A 92 11.71 2.39 -15.27
C LEU A 92 12.22 3.79 -15.65
N ASN A 93 12.17 4.16 -16.93
CA ASN A 93 12.53 5.47 -17.44
C ASN A 93 11.42 6.54 -17.27
N GLN A 94 10.19 6.11 -16.99
CA GLN A 94 9.06 7.00 -16.76
C GLN A 94 8.71 7.02 -15.29
N SER A 95 8.35 8.20 -14.77
CA SER A 95 7.86 8.29 -13.40
C SER A 95 6.47 7.64 -13.28
N ASN A 96 6.12 7.13 -12.10
CA ASN A 96 4.77 6.58 -11.90
C ASN A 96 3.67 7.61 -12.20
N TYR A 97 3.95 8.90 -11.94
CA TYR A 97 3.05 10.00 -12.28
C TYR A 97 2.74 10.07 -13.79
N ASP A 98 3.77 9.94 -14.63
CA ASP A 98 3.62 10.00 -16.09
C ASP A 98 2.89 8.79 -16.67
N LYS A 99 2.87 7.68 -15.92
CA LYS A 99 2.14 6.46 -16.28
C LYS A 99 0.70 6.44 -15.77
N LEU A 100 0.35 7.29 -14.81
CA LEU A 100 -1.00 7.29 -14.24
C LEU A 100 -2.04 7.58 -15.31
N PRO A 101 -3.20 6.88 -15.25
CA PRO A 101 -4.38 7.25 -16.01
C PRO A 101 -4.77 8.70 -15.77
N LEU A 102 -5.45 9.28 -16.77
CA LEU A 102 -5.79 10.71 -16.78
C LEU A 102 -6.60 11.15 -15.55
N LEU A 103 -7.55 10.33 -15.09
CA LEU A 103 -8.38 10.62 -13.93
C LEU A 103 -7.54 10.68 -12.65
N TRP A 104 -6.70 9.66 -12.39
CA TRP A 104 -5.81 9.67 -11.24
C TRP A 104 -4.82 10.81 -11.24
N ARG A 105 -4.28 11.16 -12.40
CA ARG A 105 -3.38 12.31 -12.52
C ARG A 105 -4.09 13.61 -12.16
N LYS A 106 -5.31 13.82 -12.67
CA LYS A 106 -6.12 14.98 -12.35
C LYS A 106 -6.42 15.08 -10.86
N ASP A 107 -6.84 13.98 -10.23
CA ASP A 107 -7.14 13.97 -8.80
C ASP A 107 -5.89 14.23 -7.96
N LEU A 108 -4.73 13.69 -8.38
CA LEU A 108 -3.46 13.98 -7.73
C LEU A 108 -3.05 15.45 -7.88
N ASP A 109 -3.21 16.05 -9.05
CA ASP A 109 -2.85 17.45 -9.29
C ASP A 109 -3.69 18.40 -8.42
N ILE A 110 -4.98 18.12 -8.25
CA ILE A 110 -5.86 18.89 -7.34
C ILE A 110 -5.36 18.82 -5.89
N TYR A 111 -4.98 17.63 -5.43
CA TYR A 111 -4.44 17.45 -4.08
C TYR A 111 -3.09 18.15 -3.91
N LEU A 112 -2.19 18.06 -4.90
CA LEU A 112 -0.88 18.70 -4.89
C LEU A 112 -1.01 20.23 -4.89
N ASP A 113 -1.98 20.80 -5.61
CA ASP A 113 -2.27 22.23 -5.58
C ASP A 113 -2.65 22.70 -4.17
N ASP A 114 -3.47 21.93 -3.44
CA ASP A 114 -3.77 22.25 -2.04
C ASP A 114 -2.54 22.14 -1.13
N CYS A 115 -1.72 21.09 -1.33
CA CYS A 115 -0.48 20.91 -0.58
C CYS A 115 0.53 22.04 -0.83
N SER A 116 0.56 22.62 -2.03
CA SER A 116 1.55 23.64 -2.44
C SER A 116 1.56 24.86 -1.50
N LYS A 117 0.42 25.16 -0.87
CA LYS A 117 0.25 26.25 0.10
C LYS A 117 1.06 26.05 1.39
N ARG A 118 1.42 24.80 1.70
CA ARG A 118 2.01 24.38 2.98
C ARG A 118 3.35 23.66 2.82
N TYR A 119 3.61 23.08 1.65
CA TYR A 119 4.75 22.19 1.43
C TYR A 119 5.91 22.91 0.74
N THR A 120 7.13 22.53 1.10
CA THR A 120 8.31 22.90 0.32
C THR A 120 8.28 22.20 -1.03
N THR A 121 9.01 22.72 -2.02
CA THR A 121 9.16 22.09 -3.35
C THR A 121 9.57 20.62 -3.25
N ARG A 122 10.53 20.31 -2.36
CA ARG A 122 11.01 18.94 -2.16
C ARG A 122 9.94 18.03 -1.56
N THR A 123 9.18 18.53 -0.58
CA THR A 123 8.08 17.76 0.02
C THR A 123 7.00 17.48 -1.02
N LEU A 124 6.64 18.48 -1.84
CA LEU A 124 5.65 18.33 -2.90
C LEU A 124 6.07 17.30 -3.95
N GLU A 125 7.34 17.32 -4.35
CA GLU A 125 7.92 16.34 -5.27
C GLU A 125 7.81 14.91 -4.72
N LEU A 126 8.17 14.71 -3.44
CA LEU A 126 8.05 13.42 -2.77
C LEU A 126 6.58 12.97 -2.64
N THR A 127 5.67 13.89 -2.27
CA THR A 127 4.23 13.60 -2.21
C THR A 127 3.72 13.13 -3.57
N ARG A 128 4.09 13.80 -4.67
CA ARG A 128 3.76 13.37 -6.03
C ARG A 128 4.27 11.96 -6.32
N ILE A 129 5.54 11.66 -6.01
CA ILE A 129 6.14 10.34 -6.25
C ILE A 129 5.39 9.23 -5.49
N TYR A 130 5.16 9.43 -4.20
CA TYR A 130 4.56 8.39 -3.34
C TYR A 130 3.07 8.23 -3.55
N CYS A 131 2.31 9.32 -3.72
CA CYS A 131 0.90 9.23 -4.10
C CYS A 131 0.75 8.56 -5.45
N SER A 132 1.57 8.93 -6.45
CA SER A 132 1.49 8.28 -7.76
C SER A 132 1.72 6.77 -7.68
N SER A 133 2.63 6.34 -6.82
CA SER A 133 2.86 4.91 -6.59
C SER A 133 1.63 4.23 -5.99
N GLY A 134 1.01 4.82 -4.97
CA GLY A 134 -0.20 4.28 -4.34
C GLY A 134 -1.42 4.24 -5.26
N LEU A 135 -1.64 5.32 -6.02
CA LEU A 135 -2.71 5.39 -7.01
C LEU A 135 -2.54 4.36 -8.12
N PHE A 136 -1.29 4.10 -8.54
CA PHE A 136 -1.02 3.05 -9.54
C PHE A 136 -1.39 1.66 -9.01
N PHE A 137 -1.13 1.38 -7.72
CA PHE A 137 -1.58 0.12 -7.12
C PHE A 137 -3.11 0.03 -7.01
N LEU A 138 -3.81 1.13 -6.76
CA LEU A 138 -5.27 1.19 -6.81
C LEU A 138 -5.78 0.89 -8.23
N ASP A 139 -5.13 1.46 -9.24
CA ASP A 139 -5.44 1.21 -10.65
C ASP A 139 -5.20 -0.25 -11.04
N ASP A 140 -4.08 -0.84 -10.61
CA ASP A 140 -3.74 -2.26 -10.84
C ASP A 140 -4.82 -3.21 -10.26
N ILE A 141 -5.53 -2.82 -9.20
CA ILE A 141 -6.61 -3.60 -8.59
C ILE A 141 -8.01 -3.19 -9.07
N GLY A 142 -8.10 -2.37 -10.12
CA GLY A 142 -9.35 -2.00 -10.80
C GLY A 142 -10.08 -0.79 -10.22
N VAL A 143 -9.39 0.10 -9.50
CA VAL A 143 -9.95 1.37 -9.02
C VAL A 143 -9.35 2.52 -9.82
N HIS A 144 -10.18 3.20 -10.61
CA HIS A 144 -9.75 4.17 -11.62
C HIS A 144 -10.05 5.63 -11.26
N ALA A 145 -10.76 5.87 -10.15
CA ALA A 145 -11.07 7.19 -9.63
C ALA A 145 -11.28 7.19 -8.11
N ILE A 146 -11.17 8.36 -7.47
CA ILE A 146 -11.36 8.49 -6.01
C ILE A 146 -12.76 8.05 -5.54
N THR A 147 -13.78 8.27 -6.36
CA THR A 147 -15.17 7.90 -6.08
C THR A 147 -15.43 6.40 -6.14
N GLU A 148 -14.50 5.63 -6.71
CA GLU A 148 -14.57 4.15 -6.78
C GLU A 148 -13.85 3.49 -5.62
N VAL A 149 -13.17 4.26 -4.75
CA VAL A 149 -12.51 3.72 -3.57
C VAL A 149 -13.57 3.15 -2.63
N THR A 150 -13.28 1.96 -2.11
CA THR A 150 -14.11 1.26 -1.13
C THR A 150 -13.23 0.72 -0.01
N TYR A 151 -13.85 0.24 1.06
CA TYR A 151 -13.12 -0.50 2.09
C TYR A 151 -12.36 -1.69 1.51
N ASP A 152 -13.01 -2.51 0.68
CA ASP A 152 -12.39 -3.68 0.07
C ASP A 152 -11.18 -3.33 -0.79
N SER A 153 -11.22 -2.23 -1.55
CA SER A 153 -10.08 -1.83 -2.37
C SER A 153 -8.90 -1.34 -1.53
N ILE A 154 -9.15 -0.63 -0.43
CA ILE A 154 -8.09 -0.22 0.51
C ILE A 154 -7.50 -1.43 1.23
N ILE A 155 -8.34 -2.38 1.67
CA ILE A 155 -7.88 -3.62 2.30
C ILE A 155 -7.03 -4.43 1.32
N LYS A 156 -7.47 -4.56 0.06
CA LYS A 156 -6.67 -5.19 -1.00
C LYS A 156 -5.33 -4.48 -1.17
N LEU A 157 -5.34 -3.16 -1.31
CA LEU A 157 -4.13 -2.33 -1.43
C LEU A 157 -3.14 -2.56 -0.27
N THR A 158 -3.62 -2.56 0.98
CA THR A 158 -2.75 -2.77 2.15
C THR A 158 -2.14 -4.17 2.19
N LYS A 159 -2.83 -5.17 1.64
CA LYS A 159 -2.37 -6.56 1.51
C LYS A 159 -1.53 -6.81 0.25
N THR A 160 -1.57 -5.93 -0.76
CA THR A 160 -0.81 -6.07 -2.01
C THR A 160 0.70 -6.09 -1.76
N LYS A 161 1.40 -7.05 -2.36
CA LYS A 161 2.85 -7.09 -2.36
C LYS A 161 3.40 -5.94 -3.22
N MET A 162 4.02 -4.96 -2.58
CA MET A 162 4.56 -3.77 -3.26
C MET A 162 6.03 -3.90 -3.69
N TYR A 163 6.63 -5.11 -3.62
CA TYR A 163 8.05 -5.44 -3.87
C TYR A 163 8.98 -4.23 -3.66
N CYS A 164 9.07 -3.81 -2.41
CA CYS A 164 9.91 -2.73 -1.90
C CYS A 164 10.19 -2.98 -0.41
N SER A 165 11.04 -2.17 0.21
CA SER A 165 11.22 -2.24 1.67
C SER A 165 9.92 -1.87 2.41
N ASP A 166 9.79 -2.36 3.64
CA ASP A 166 8.65 -2.04 4.50
C ASP A 166 8.53 -0.54 4.78
N ASP A 167 9.66 0.15 4.96
CA ASP A 167 9.68 1.62 5.10
C ASP A 167 9.10 2.32 3.87
N THR A 168 9.49 1.87 2.67
CA THR A 168 8.99 2.46 1.42
C THR A 168 7.50 2.20 1.27
N ARG A 169 7.05 0.98 1.58
CA ARG A 169 5.64 0.60 1.60
C ARG A 169 4.84 1.48 2.56
N ALA A 170 5.33 1.68 3.78
CA ALA A 170 4.69 2.54 4.77
C ALA A 170 4.56 3.99 4.29
N VAL A 171 5.61 4.53 3.64
CA VAL A 171 5.57 5.89 3.09
C VAL A 171 4.57 6.02 1.94
N ILE A 172 4.49 5.03 1.03
CA ILE A 172 3.50 5.00 -0.05
C ILE A 172 2.08 4.98 0.53
N LEU A 173 1.79 4.05 1.44
CA LEU A 173 0.48 3.91 2.07
C LEU A 173 0.07 5.16 2.85
N ASN A 174 0.99 5.78 3.61
CA ASN A 174 0.70 7.01 4.35
C ASN A 174 0.39 8.19 3.42
N ASN A 175 1.15 8.37 2.33
CA ASN A 175 0.85 9.43 1.37
C ASN A 175 -0.51 9.19 0.67
N THR A 176 -0.81 7.94 0.33
CA THR A 176 -2.12 7.55 -0.22
C THR A 176 -3.25 7.86 0.76
N ALA A 177 -3.09 7.50 2.04
CA ALA A 177 -4.04 7.77 3.10
C ALA A 177 -4.29 9.28 3.30
N ARG A 178 -3.26 10.12 3.17
CA ARG A 178 -3.39 11.59 3.25
C ARG A 178 -4.19 12.15 2.08
N MET A 179 -3.97 11.64 0.87
CA MET A 179 -4.76 12.03 -0.30
C MET A 179 -6.23 11.60 -0.13
N ILE A 180 -6.48 10.37 0.32
CA ILE A 180 -7.84 9.89 0.62
C ILE A 180 -8.50 10.75 1.70
N ARG A 181 -7.77 11.15 2.75
CA ARG A 181 -8.26 12.08 3.77
C ARG A 181 -8.70 13.41 3.16
N PHE A 182 -7.86 14.00 2.31
CA PHE A 182 -8.20 15.26 1.63
C PHE A 182 -9.51 15.14 0.84
N TYR A 183 -9.71 14.04 0.14
CA TYR A 183 -10.95 13.80 -0.60
C TYR A 183 -12.15 13.49 0.30
N GLY A 184 -11.91 12.84 1.45
CA GLY A 184 -12.93 12.65 2.47
C GLY A 184 -13.41 13.97 3.09
N GLU A 185 -12.50 14.92 3.32
CA GLU A 185 -12.83 16.28 3.80
C GLU A 185 -13.65 17.07 2.76
N LYS A 186 -13.58 16.68 1.48
CA LYS A 186 -14.39 17.22 0.39
C LYS A 186 -15.69 16.45 0.16
N GLY A 187 -15.96 15.40 0.93
CA GLY A 187 -17.15 14.56 0.80
C GLY A 187 -17.16 13.64 -0.42
N LEU A 188 -16.01 13.37 -1.03
CA LEU A 188 -15.89 12.50 -2.22
C LEU A 188 -15.68 11.02 -1.86
N CYS A 189 -15.30 10.73 -0.62
CA CYS A 189 -15.29 9.39 -0.05
C CYS A 189 -15.51 9.46 1.48
N PRO A 190 -15.87 8.36 2.16
CA PRO A 190 -15.93 8.31 3.62
C PRO A 190 -14.59 8.66 4.28
N MET A 191 -14.62 9.49 5.33
CA MET A 191 -13.43 9.84 6.12
C MET A 191 -12.82 8.65 6.87
N SER A 192 -13.66 7.67 7.19
CA SER A 192 -13.31 6.43 7.89
C SER A 192 -12.37 5.53 7.09
N TYR A 193 -12.30 5.69 5.76
CA TYR A 193 -11.35 4.96 4.90
C TYR A 193 -9.89 5.13 5.32
N VAL A 194 -9.55 6.30 5.86
CA VAL A 194 -8.20 6.60 6.34
C VAL A 194 -7.79 5.71 7.52
N LEU A 195 -8.75 5.23 8.31
CA LEU A 195 -8.50 4.37 9.46
C LEU A 195 -8.03 2.96 9.05
N VAL A 196 -8.36 2.49 7.85
CA VAL A 196 -7.88 1.19 7.35
C VAL A 196 -6.37 1.21 7.06
N PHE A 197 -5.82 2.39 6.73
CA PHE A 197 -4.37 2.55 6.55
C PHE A 197 -3.60 2.57 7.88
N ASP A 198 -4.29 2.72 9.01
CA ASP A 198 -3.65 2.75 10.32
C ASP A 198 -3.26 1.33 10.74
N CYS A 199 -1.95 1.05 10.69
CA CYS A 199 -1.39 -0.25 11.06
C CYS A 199 -1.52 -0.57 12.56
N GLN A 200 -1.90 0.40 13.39
CA GLN A 200 -2.21 0.14 14.78
C GLN A 200 -3.66 -0.26 14.95
N ILE A 201 -4.58 0.14 14.07
CA ILE A 201 -6.02 -0.10 14.21
C ILE A 201 -6.46 -1.30 13.38
N PHE A 202 -6.26 -1.24 12.06
CA PHE A 202 -6.87 -2.19 11.14
C PHE A 202 -6.49 -3.67 11.38
N PRO A 203 -5.23 -4.02 11.75
CA PRO A 203 -4.89 -5.41 12.04
C PRO A 203 -5.65 -6.05 13.21
N HIS A 204 -6.31 -5.26 14.05
CA HIS A 204 -7.13 -5.73 15.16
C HIS A 204 -8.61 -5.84 14.82
N ILE A 205 -9.00 -5.53 13.58
CA ILE A 205 -10.37 -5.59 13.11
C ILE A 205 -10.60 -6.91 12.38
N GLY A 206 -11.55 -7.69 12.87
CA GLY A 206 -11.98 -8.91 12.21
C GLY A 206 -12.80 -8.61 10.95
N LEU A 207 -12.56 -9.35 9.88
CA LEU A 207 -13.41 -9.33 8.69
C LEU A 207 -14.55 -10.33 8.88
N LEU A 208 -15.77 -10.01 8.44
CA LEU A 208 -16.90 -10.94 8.55
C LEU A 208 -16.67 -12.26 7.81
N SER A 209 -15.82 -12.27 6.78
CA SER A 209 -15.40 -13.49 6.09
C SER A 209 -14.68 -14.49 7.00
N ASP A 210 -14.11 -14.01 8.10
CA ASP A 210 -13.28 -14.81 9.00
C ASP A 210 -14.09 -15.31 10.21
N PHE A 211 -15.38 -14.94 10.30
CA PHE A 211 -16.25 -15.27 11.42
C PHE A 211 -16.97 -16.60 11.19
N SER A 212 -17.28 -17.33 12.28
CA SER A 212 -18.10 -18.54 12.20
C SER A 212 -19.55 -18.22 11.82
N ASP A 213 -20.25 -19.18 11.21
CA ASP A 213 -21.67 -19.05 10.86
C ASP A 213 -22.55 -18.71 12.08
N GLU A 214 -22.19 -19.26 13.25
CA GLU A 214 -22.82 -18.96 14.54
C GLU A 214 -22.68 -17.48 14.90
N SER A 215 -21.47 -16.93 14.81
CA SER A 215 -21.18 -15.52 15.10
C SER A 215 -21.88 -14.58 14.12
N LEU A 216 -21.90 -14.94 12.84
CA LEU A 216 -22.63 -14.20 11.80
C LEU A 216 -24.14 -14.21 12.04
N THR A 217 -24.68 -15.34 12.53
CA THR A 217 -26.10 -15.45 12.89
C THR A 217 -26.44 -14.55 14.07
N VAL A 218 -25.58 -14.50 15.10
CA VAL A 218 -25.74 -13.57 16.22
C VAL A 218 -25.75 -12.13 15.72
N LEU A 219 -24.79 -11.72 14.90
CA LEU A 219 -24.69 -10.37 14.34
C LEU A 219 -25.93 -9.98 13.51
N ARG A 220 -26.42 -10.88 12.65
CA ARG A 220 -27.62 -10.63 11.82
C ARG A 220 -28.90 -10.49 12.64
N ASN A 221 -28.95 -11.12 13.82
CA ASN A 221 -30.12 -11.06 14.70
C ASN A 221 -30.16 -9.79 15.55
N ILE A 222 -29.08 -8.98 15.57
CA ILE A 222 -29.08 -7.71 16.28
C ILE A 222 -29.82 -6.66 15.45
N THR A 223 -31.07 -6.39 15.82
CA THR A 223 -31.99 -5.53 15.06
C THR A 223 -32.24 -4.16 15.72
N SER A 224 -31.96 -4.03 17.01
CA SER A 224 -32.13 -2.78 17.75
C SER A 224 -30.85 -1.94 17.68
N VAL A 225 -30.80 -0.97 16.77
CA VAL A 225 -29.71 0.01 16.73
C VAL A 225 -29.95 1.05 17.83
N ALA A 226 -29.13 1.05 18.87
CA ALA A 226 -29.15 2.04 19.94
C ALA A 226 -28.61 3.40 19.45
N MET A 227 -27.66 3.40 18.53
CA MET A 227 -27.05 4.63 17.99
C MET A 227 -26.47 4.42 16.58
N SER A 228 -26.51 5.47 15.76
CA SER A 228 -25.88 5.45 14.43
C SER A 228 -24.36 5.43 14.53
N VAL A 229 -23.69 4.92 13.50
CA VAL A 229 -22.23 4.85 13.40
C VAL A 229 -21.58 6.24 13.52
N ASP A 230 -22.15 7.26 12.87
CA ASP A 230 -21.68 8.65 12.99
C ASP A 230 -21.85 9.20 14.40
N SER A 231 -23.00 8.91 15.05
CA SER A 231 -23.23 9.33 16.44
C SER A 231 -22.26 8.64 17.40
N PHE A 232 -21.94 7.36 17.14
CA PHE A 232 -20.95 6.63 17.92
C PHE A 232 -19.58 7.26 17.79
N TYR A 233 -19.11 7.52 16.56
CA TYR A 233 -17.81 8.15 16.32
C TYR A 233 -17.67 9.50 17.01
N ASN A 234 -18.70 10.35 16.88
CA ASN A 234 -18.72 11.66 17.51
C ASN A 234 -18.76 11.59 19.06
N SER A 235 -19.21 10.48 19.63
CA SER A 235 -19.21 10.27 21.09
C SER A 235 -17.85 9.84 21.67
N ILE A 236 -16.92 9.35 20.83
CA ILE A 236 -15.63 8.83 21.30
C ILE A 236 -14.85 9.91 22.05
N VAL A 237 -14.67 11.09 21.46
CA VAL A 237 -13.88 12.17 22.08
C VAL A 237 -14.51 12.63 23.42
N PRO A 238 -15.81 12.98 23.48
CA PRO A 238 -16.47 13.30 24.75
C PRO A 238 -16.36 12.19 25.80
N PHE A 239 -16.44 10.92 25.40
CA PHE A 239 -16.29 9.80 26.33
C PHE A 239 -14.87 9.73 26.91
N ILE A 240 -13.84 9.96 26.10
CA ILE A 240 -12.45 9.98 26.57
C ILE A 240 -12.20 11.17 27.50
N GLU A 241 -12.73 12.35 27.18
CA GLU A 241 -12.68 13.52 28.06
C GLU A 241 -13.36 13.24 29.41
N LEU A 242 -14.52 12.55 29.41
CA LEU A 242 -15.20 12.13 30.63
C LEU A 242 -14.34 11.18 31.48
N LEU A 243 -13.64 10.22 30.86
CA LEU A 243 -12.71 9.37 31.60
C LEU A 243 -11.58 10.20 32.23
N GLU A 244 -11.04 11.17 31.49
CA GLU A 244 -10.01 12.06 32.02
C GLU A 244 -10.49 12.86 33.25
N THR A 245 -11.73 13.38 33.24
CA THR A 245 -12.30 14.07 34.41
C THR A 245 -12.49 13.15 35.63
N HIS A 246 -12.59 11.84 35.41
CA HIS A 246 -12.67 10.84 36.48
C HIS A 246 -11.29 10.32 36.93
N GLY A 247 -10.20 10.94 36.46
CA GLY A 247 -8.83 10.65 36.89
C GLY A 247 -8.14 9.51 36.14
N TYR A 248 -8.75 9.00 35.05
CA TYR A 248 -8.04 8.09 34.15
C TYR A 248 -7.00 8.88 33.34
N VAL A 249 -5.79 8.33 33.18
CA VAL A 249 -4.69 9.02 32.49
C VAL A 249 -3.85 8.06 31.63
N GLY A 250 -3.05 8.63 30.74
CA GLY A 250 -2.01 7.91 30.00
C GLY A 250 -2.52 6.73 29.18
N THR A 251 -2.01 5.54 29.47
CA THR A 251 -2.29 4.31 28.70
C THR A 251 -3.77 3.94 28.69
N THR A 252 -4.51 4.17 29.79
CA THR A 252 -5.93 3.80 29.86
C THR A 252 -6.77 4.61 28.87
N LEU A 253 -6.55 5.93 28.80
CA LEU A 253 -7.23 6.80 27.84
C LEU A 253 -6.86 6.42 26.39
N LYS A 254 -5.58 6.12 26.15
CA LYS A 254 -5.10 5.69 24.83
C LYS A 254 -5.76 4.38 24.39
N LEU A 255 -5.83 3.38 25.28
CA LEU A 255 -6.45 2.09 25.00
C LEU A 255 -7.96 2.22 24.78
N ALA A 256 -8.66 3.01 25.60
CA ALA A 256 -10.09 3.26 25.42
C ALA A 256 -10.36 3.91 24.06
N LYS A 257 -9.63 4.97 23.70
CA LYS A 257 -9.77 5.63 22.40
C LYS A 257 -9.49 4.67 21.26
N HIS A 258 -8.43 3.88 21.40
CA HIS A 258 -8.04 2.89 20.42
C HIS A 258 -9.13 1.83 20.18
N ALA A 259 -9.62 1.21 21.25
CA ALA A 259 -10.65 0.18 21.19
C ALA A 259 -11.97 0.72 20.60
N LEU A 260 -12.39 1.92 21.00
CA LEU A 260 -13.59 2.55 20.45
C LEU A 260 -13.42 2.92 18.97
N THR A 261 -12.24 3.35 18.56
CA THR A 261 -11.97 3.65 17.14
C THR A 261 -11.95 2.37 16.29
N ALA A 262 -11.38 1.28 16.82
CA ALA A 262 -11.40 -0.02 16.16
C ALA A 262 -12.84 -0.56 16.03
N LEU A 263 -13.65 -0.43 17.09
CA LEU A 263 -15.07 -0.81 17.05
C LEU A 263 -15.84 0.04 16.04
N TYR A 264 -15.64 1.35 16.03
CA TYR A 264 -16.25 2.24 15.04
C TYR A 264 -15.94 1.77 13.62
N LEU A 265 -14.67 1.52 13.31
CA LEU A 265 -14.26 1.09 11.98
C LEU A 265 -14.87 -0.27 11.63
N PHE A 266 -14.92 -1.23 12.57
CA PHE A 266 -15.61 -2.51 12.36
C PHE A 266 -17.09 -2.32 12.00
N LEU A 267 -17.81 -1.47 12.74
CA LEU A 267 -19.23 -1.21 12.50
C LEU A 267 -19.44 -0.53 11.14
N ASP A 268 -18.65 0.50 10.83
CA ASP A 268 -18.76 1.27 9.58
C ASP A 268 -18.45 0.42 8.34
N MET A 269 -17.38 -0.37 8.39
CA MET A 269 -16.98 -1.28 7.31
C MET A 269 -18.06 -2.30 6.96
N ASN A 270 -18.79 -2.76 7.97
CA ASN A 270 -19.79 -3.82 7.83
C ASN A 270 -21.22 -3.29 7.79
N GLN A 271 -21.40 -1.96 7.76
CA GLN A 271 -22.71 -1.29 7.76
C GLN A 271 -23.60 -1.74 8.93
N LEU A 272 -23.00 -1.94 10.10
CA LEU A 272 -23.68 -2.32 11.34
C LEU A 272 -23.96 -1.07 12.19
N GLY A 273 -25.05 -1.08 12.96
CA GLY A 273 -25.31 -0.04 13.96
C GLY A 273 -24.59 -0.31 15.29
N PHE A 274 -24.52 0.68 16.17
CA PHE A 274 -24.19 0.41 17.57
C PHE A 274 -25.45 -0.11 18.28
N HIS A 275 -25.32 -1.19 19.04
CA HIS A 275 -26.42 -1.95 19.62
C HIS A 275 -26.34 -1.99 21.15
#